data_AF-A0A3R9USV5-F1
#
_entry.id   AF-A0A3R9USV5-F1
#
_cell.length_a   1.000
_cell.length_b   1.000
_cell.length_c   1.000
_cell.angle_alpha   90.00
_cell.angle_beta   90.00
_cell.angle_gamma   90.00
#
_symmetry.space_group_name_H-M   'P 1'
#
loop_
_entity.id
_entity.type
_entity.pdbx_description
1 polymer ?
#
loop_
_entity_poly.entity_id
_entity_poly.type
_entity_poly.pdbx_seq_one_letter_code
_entity_poly.pdbx_strand_id
1 'polypeptide(L)'
;MYEPDELIAAALGADPQWQPDRLTRTRARVAEIEDGLGDPWSPDNPVGLAAVLAADDAGESSVIGIRRFQSLGMPAETVPVDLGGRMAGVDLLGLVMRPFFRRDPALAFSHGFTPFLGAQMVWLNGDARQRSRMANVILRGGTVGVACQRFEHESEFHAQEFTAAWAEDGMLRLNGRKGAINNAHNAELIVGFVSTGDGATDYSILMFDPASVPPAHVRALPRHRTTGVRGLQAAGLEFVNCPLPGESLVGTWGDGVALSLRAYPAVHAAFPSMAIGLADTALRAAVRAAQERDLGTQGVVGDASARSALAGTFADLLIGDCLSLTAGRSTHLLPEQCDVLAAVTKYIVPKIVGEALYDLSAVMGDAFHAESGHDAVFRKQLRDLSTITFGHVSSAICQSVIAPYLPALAVADPDAAATPAELFRLEAPLPPLDGERLSGFGGGDGLLDYLGHAARRLPAALTGHPHGELLTGLVAGLCAEADEIRREAAGLADDEDGLLFDTRTFPLSERYALLLAASACVGVWLNAGVGPDEFLDEPTWLVLALHRLLRRVGRSVPPLPREIETRLCEEVLARVRVPQSLDLFRTGLAG
;
A
#
# COMPACT_ATOMS: atom_id res chain seq x y z
N MET A 1 -0.93 41.63 -0.08
CA MET A 1 -0.77 41.33 -1.51
C MET A 1 0.72 41.15 -1.68
N TYR A 2 1.19 39.91 -1.67
CA TYR A 2 2.61 39.60 -1.57
C TYR A 2 3.25 39.58 -2.96
N GLU A 3 4.51 40.02 -3.05
CA GLU A 3 5.29 40.08 -4.28
C GLU A 3 5.62 38.67 -4.80
N PRO A 4 5.64 38.44 -6.13
CA PRO A 4 5.89 37.12 -6.73
C PRO A 4 7.20 36.44 -6.30
N ASP A 5 8.22 37.21 -5.92
CA ASP A 5 9.53 36.70 -5.53
C ASP A 5 9.55 36.06 -4.13
N GLU A 6 8.63 36.46 -3.21
CA GLU A 6 8.51 35.86 -1.88
C GLU A 6 7.84 34.46 -1.94
N LEU A 7 6.95 34.26 -2.91
CA LEU A 7 6.32 32.95 -3.18
C LEU A 7 7.32 31.94 -3.78
N ILE A 8 8.29 32.41 -4.55
CA ILE A 8 9.35 31.56 -5.13
C ILE A 8 10.39 31.19 -4.05
N ALA A 9 10.73 32.11 -3.15
CA ALA A 9 11.60 31.81 -2.01
C ALA A 9 11.00 30.76 -1.05
N ALA A 10 9.68 30.80 -0.84
CA ALA A 10 8.95 29.80 -0.07
C ALA A 10 8.90 28.41 -0.75
N ALA A 11 8.79 28.37 -2.09
CA ALA A 11 8.83 27.14 -2.87
C ALA A 11 10.21 26.44 -2.87
N LEU A 12 11.29 27.21 -2.61
CA LEU A 12 12.67 26.72 -2.61
C LEU A 12 13.22 26.37 -1.21
N GLY A 13 12.40 26.47 -0.15
CA GLY A 13 12.75 25.94 1.19
C GLY A 13 13.87 26.68 1.93
N ALA A 14 14.16 27.93 1.57
CA ALA A 14 15.30 28.69 2.11
C ALA A 14 15.00 29.52 3.38
N ASP A 15 13.77 29.53 3.89
CA ASP A 15 13.40 30.22 5.14
C ASP A 15 13.08 29.21 6.27
N PRO A 16 13.90 29.13 7.34
CA PRO A 16 13.64 28.25 8.48
C PRO A 16 12.51 28.75 9.40
N GLN A 17 12.04 30.00 9.28
CA GLN A 17 10.93 30.53 10.07
C GLN A 17 9.56 30.33 9.41
N TRP A 18 9.52 29.94 8.13
CA TRP A 18 8.28 29.76 7.38
C TRP A 18 8.30 28.49 6.53
N GLN A 19 8.46 27.34 7.19
CA GLN A 19 8.10 26.06 6.58
C GLN A 19 6.68 25.70 7.03
N PRO A 20 5.67 25.67 6.13
CA PRO A 20 4.47 24.90 6.42
C PRO A 20 4.93 23.50 6.80
N ASP A 21 4.40 22.95 7.91
CA ASP A 21 4.74 21.60 8.32
C ASP A 21 4.53 20.62 7.16
N ARG A 22 5.32 19.55 7.15
CA ARG A 22 5.34 18.53 6.08
C ARG A 22 3.93 18.07 5.68
N LEU A 23 3.03 17.93 6.66
CA LEU A 23 1.64 17.53 6.45
C LEU A 23 0.84 18.59 5.71
N THR A 24 1.00 19.86 6.04
CA THR A 24 0.35 20.99 5.36
C THR A 24 0.72 21.04 3.88
N ARG A 25 2.01 20.86 3.54
CA ARG A 25 2.45 20.79 2.13
C ARG A 25 1.84 19.60 1.41
N THR A 26 1.82 18.42 2.04
CA THR A 26 1.20 17.23 1.44
C THR A 26 -0.30 17.43 1.23
N ARG A 27 -1.02 18.01 2.20
CA ARG A 27 -2.46 18.30 2.07
C ARG A 27 -2.74 19.28 0.94
N ALA A 28 -1.97 20.36 0.84
CA ALA A 28 -2.08 21.31 -0.26
C ALA A 28 -1.81 20.63 -1.61
N ARG A 29 -0.84 19.73 -1.65
CA ARG A 29 -0.52 18.96 -2.85
C ARG A 29 -1.63 17.98 -3.26
N VAL A 30 -2.21 17.28 -2.30
CA VAL A 30 -3.37 16.40 -2.55
C VAL A 30 -4.56 17.22 -3.06
N ALA A 31 -4.82 18.39 -2.48
CA ALA A 31 -5.88 19.29 -2.95
C ALA A 31 -5.65 19.74 -4.41
N GLU A 32 -4.42 20.12 -4.77
CA GLU A 32 -4.06 20.47 -6.15
C GLU A 32 -4.32 19.30 -7.12
N ILE A 33 -4.00 18.07 -6.71
CA ILE A 33 -4.23 16.87 -7.52
C ILE A 33 -5.74 16.60 -7.67
N GLU A 34 -6.51 16.70 -6.59
CA GLU A 34 -7.97 16.52 -6.61
C GLU A 34 -8.65 17.59 -7.50
N ASP A 35 -8.30 18.86 -7.34
CA ASP A 35 -8.78 19.95 -8.20
C ASP A 35 -8.42 19.70 -9.66
N GLY A 36 -7.19 19.21 -9.90
CA GLY A 36 -6.71 18.82 -11.21
C GLY A 36 -7.45 17.65 -11.84
N LEU A 37 -8.02 16.75 -11.04
CA LEU A 37 -8.84 15.63 -11.49
C LEU A 37 -10.32 16.01 -11.66
N GLY A 38 -10.78 17.06 -10.98
CA GLY A 38 -12.17 17.55 -11.01
C GLY A 38 -13.19 16.54 -10.48
N ASP A 39 -14.47 16.90 -10.47
CA ASP A 39 -15.54 16.04 -9.93
C ASP A 39 -15.57 14.66 -10.63
N PRO A 40 -15.40 13.53 -9.89
CA PRO A 40 -15.45 12.18 -10.45
C PRO A 40 -16.78 11.80 -11.07
N TRP A 41 -17.88 12.42 -10.64
CA TRP A 41 -19.24 12.07 -11.04
C TRP A 41 -19.77 12.95 -12.17
N SER A 42 -19.06 14.02 -12.54
CA SER A 42 -19.42 14.87 -13.66
C SER A 42 -19.33 14.09 -14.99
N PRO A 43 -20.41 14.03 -15.80
CA PRO A 43 -20.41 13.30 -17.07
C PRO A 43 -19.49 13.92 -18.12
N ASP A 44 -19.21 15.22 -18.01
CA ASP A 44 -18.34 15.96 -18.92
C ASP A 44 -16.86 15.91 -18.51
N ASN A 45 -16.54 15.29 -17.37
CA ASN A 45 -15.16 15.13 -16.94
C ASN A 45 -14.47 14.02 -17.75
N PRO A 46 -13.47 14.34 -18.60
CA PRO A 46 -12.81 13.36 -19.45
C PRO A 46 -11.89 12.40 -18.68
N VAL A 47 -11.65 12.67 -17.40
CA VAL A 47 -11.02 11.76 -16.44
C VAL A 47 -11.97 11.40 -15.30
N GLY A 48 -13.28 11.58 -15.49
CA GLY A 48 -14.34 11.16 -14.57
C GLY A 48 -14.57 9.65 -14.60
N LEU A 49 -15.38 9.15 -13.65
CA LEU A 49 -15.64 7.72 -13.51
C LEU A 49 -16.35 7.12 -14.73
N ALA A 50 -17.20 7.89 -15.42
CA ALA A 50 -17.85 7.44 -16.66
C ALA A 50 -16.82 7.18 -17.78
N ALA A 51 -15.85 8.09 -17.97
CA ALA A 51 -14.78 7.92 -18.96
C ALA A 51 -13.84 6.77 -18.58
N VAL A 52 -13.55 6.61 -17.29
CA VAL A 52 -12.74 5.49 -16.77
C VAL A 52 -13.43 4.14 -16.99
N LEU A 53 -14.74 4.05 -16.75
CA LEU A 53 -15.53 2.84 -17.03
C LEU A 53 -15.52 2.50 -18.53
N ALA A 54 -15.69 3.49 -19.42
CA ALA A 54 -15.64 3.26 -20.86
C ALA A 54 -14.26 2.73 -21.33
N ALA A 55 -13.16 3.27 -20.79
CA ALA A 55 -11.82 2.78 -21.07
C ALA A 55 -11.60 1.35 -20.54
N ASP A 56 -12.14 1.04 -19.36
CA ASP A 56 -12.09 -0.29 -18.76
C ASP A 56 -12.84 -1.34 -19.58
N ASP A 57 -14.03 -1.00 -20.09
CA ASP A 57 -14.83 -1.88 -20.94
C ASP A 57 -14.14 -2.16 -22.29
N ALA A 58 -13.45 -1.16 -22.85
CA ALA A 58 -12.59 -1.34 -24.02
C ALA A 58 -11.32 -2.16 -23.69
N GLY A 59 -10.93 -2.24 -22.41
CA GLY A 59 -9.68 -2.85 -21.98
C GLY A 59 -8.45 -2.04 -22.42
N GLU A 60 -8.58 -0.72 -22.51
CA GLU A 60 -7.55 0.19 -23.01
C GLU A 60 -7.08 1.14 -21.91
N SER A 61 -5.86 1.66 -22.03
CA SER A 61 -5.37 2.69 -21.12
C SER A 61 -5.95 4.05 -21.49
N SER A 62 -6.38 4.84 -20.49
CA SER A 62 -6.89 6.18 -20.73
C SER A 62 -5.77 7.14 -21.15
N VAL A 63 -5.67 7.46 -22.44
CA VAL A 63 -4.67 8.41 -22.97
C VAL A 63 -4.82 9.80 -22.33
N ILE A 64 -6.06 10.26 -22.12
CA ILE A 64 -6.33 11.53 -21.46
C ILE A 64 -5.93 11.46 -19.99
N GLY A 65 -6.24 10.34 -19.31
CA GLY A 65 -5.80 10.08 -17.95
C GLY A 65 -4.28 10.13 -17.81
N ILE A 66 -3.54 9.49 -18.71
CA ILE A 66 -2.07 9.48 -18.70
C ILE A 66 -1.51 10.89 -18.85
N ARG A 67 -2.05 11.66 -19.81
CA ARG A 67 -1.65 13.07 -19.98
C ARG A 67 -1.98 13.90 -18.74
N ARG A 68 -3.12 13.65 -18.10
CA ARG A 68 -3.50 14.34 -16.86
C ARG A 68 -2.52 14.01 -15.73
N PHE A 69 -2.20 12.73 -15.54
CA PHE A 69 -1.19 12.25 -14.58
C PHE A 69 0.17 12.95 -14.78
N GLN A 70 0.65 13.00 -16.02
CA GLN A 70 1.89 13.69 -16.36
C GLN A 70 1.81 15.21 -16.13
N SER A 71 0.72 15.86 -16.57
CA SER A 71 0.54 17.31 -16.46
C SER A 71 0.44 17.79 -15.01
N LEU A 72 -0.08 16.95 -14.12
CA LEU A 72 -0.12 17.23 -12.69
C LEU A 72 1.24 17.02 -12.02
N GLY A 73 2.26 16.57 -12.74
CA GLY A 73 3.61 16.34 -12.18
C GLY A 73 3.72 15.06 -11.33
N MET A 74 2.77 14.13 -11.46
CA MET A 74 2.75 12.89 -10.68
C MET A 74 4.01 12.02 -10.82
N PRO A 75 4.71 11.96 -11.98
CA PRO A 75 5.93 11.17 -12.05
C PRO A 75 7.02 11.64 -11.08
N ALA A 76 7.07 12.94 -10.74
CA ALA A 76 8.03 13.44 -9.76
C ALA A 76 7.75 12.95 -8.33
N GLU A 77 6.52 12.53 -8.03
CA GLU A 77 6.12 12.10 -6.68
C GLU A 77 6.74 10.77 -6.28
N THR A 78 7.21 9.96 -7.24
CA THR A 78 7.87 8.66 -7.00
C THR A 78 9.39 8.72 -7.13
N VAL A 79 9.96 9.90 -7.36
CA VAL A 79 11.40 10.13 -7.50
C VAL A 79 11.93 10.85 -6.24
N PRO A 80 13.01 10.35 -5.62
CA PRO A 80 13.67 11.01 -4.48
C PRO A 80 14.01 12.49 -4.75
N VAL A 81 13.96 13.32 -3.70
CA VAL A 81 14.28 14.77 -3.80
C VAL A 81 15.73 15.00 -4.27
N ASP A 82 16.69 14.18 -3.82
CA ASP A 82 18.10 14.26 -4.24
C ASP A 82 18.33 13.89 -5.72
N LEU A 83 17.33 13.29 -6.36
CA LEU A 83 17.34 12.94 -7.78
C LEU A 83 16.41 13.83 -8.62
N GLY A 84 15.99 14.98 -8.07
CA GLY A 84 15.17 15.98 -8.77
C GLY A 84 13.66 15.75 -8.71
N GLY A 85 13.20 14.80 -7.89
CA GLY A 85 11.78 14.54 -7.65
C GLY A 85 11.22 15.25 -6.41
N ARG A 86 10.08 14.76 -5.92
CA ARG A 86 9.33 15.29 -4.77
C ARG A 86 9.17 14.29 -3.63
N MET A 87 9.62 13.05 -3.80
CA MET A 87 9.47 12.00 -2.80
C MET A 87 10.35 12.29 -1.57
N ALA A 88 9.76 12.86 -0.54
CA ALA A 88 10.42 13.20 0.73
C ALA A 88 10.31 12.09 1.80
N GLY A 89 9.57 11.02 1.53
CA GLY A 89 9.40 9.87 2.42
C GLY A 89 8.38 8.88 1.90
N VAL A 90 8.55 7.61 2.25
CA VAL A 90 7.71 6.50 1.78
C VAL A 90 6.28 6.61 2.33
N ASP A 91 6.14 7.11 3.56
CA ASP A 91 4.86 7.32 4.25
C ASP A 91 3.93 8.34 3.59
N LEU A 92 4.45 9.22 2.74
CA LEU A 92 3.64 10.21 2.00
C LEU A 92 3.16 9.73 0.63
N LEU A 93 3.81 8.71 0.06
CA LEU A 93 3.47 8.23 -1.29
C LEU A 93 2.02 7.76 -1.39
N GLY A 94 1.57 7.05 -0.36
CA GLY A 94 0.19 6.59 -0.24
C GLY A 94 -0.81 7.72 -0.41
N LEU A 95 -0.60 8.82 0.31
CA LEU A 95 -1.45 10.01 0.27
C LEU A 95 -1.48 10.68 -1.10
N VAL A 96 -0.31 10.92 -1.68
CA VAL A 96 -0.19 11.66 -2.94
C VAL A 96 -0.72 10.85 -4.12
N MET A 97 -0.59 9.52 -4.10
CA MET A 97 -1.06 8.64 -5.15
C MET A 97 -2.54 8.25 -5.02
N ARG A 98 -3.12 8.32 -3.82
CA ARG A 98 -4.50 7.91 -3.52
C ARG A 98 -5.57 8.56 -4.43
N PRO A 99 -5.49 9.86 -4.81
CA PRO A 99 -6.41 10.46 -5.78
C PRO A 99 -6.55 9.65 -7.08
N PHE A 100 -5.44 9.16 -7.63
CA PHE A 100 -5.44 8.36 -8.84
C PHE A 100 -5.91 6.93 -8.60
N PHE A 101 -5.60 6.32 -7.46
CA PHE A 101 -6.14 5.01 -7.10
C PHE A 101 -7.66 5.04 -6.85
N ARG A 102 -8.20 6.17 -6.39
CA ARG A 102 -9.66 6.39 -6.36
C ARG A 102 -10.24 6.48 -7.77
N ARG A 103 -9.54 7.17 -8.67
CA ARG A 103 -10.06 7.48 -10.01
C ARG A 103 -9.93 6.33 -11.00
N ASP A 104 -8.69 5.91 -11.26
CA ASP A 104 -8.33 4.89 -12.24
C ASP A 104 -7.19 4.03 -11.68
N PRO A 105 -7.52 2.92 -10.99
CA PRO A 105 -6.54 2.00 -10.44
C PRO A 105 -5.58 1.41 -11.49
N ALA A 106 -6.05 1.17 -12.72
CA ALA A 106 -5.23 0.58 -13.76
C ALA A 106 -4.12 1.56 -14.21
N LEU A 107 -4.48 2.84 -14.38
CA LEU A 107 -3.52 3.90 -14.67
C LEU A 107 -2.56 4.12 -13.50
N ALA A 108 -3.08 4.25 -12.28
CA ALA A 108 -2.27 4.50 -11.09
C ALA A 108 -1.24 3.39 -10.85
N PHE A 109 -1.65 2.14 -11.08
CA PHE A 109 -0.78 0.97 -10.98
C PHE A 109 0.27 0.92 -12.10
N SER A 110 -0.13 1.25 -13.33
CA SER A 110 0.73 1.23 -14.52
C SER A 110 1.77 2.35 -14.52
N HIS A 111 1.40 3.60 -14.23
CA HIS A 111 2.28 4.77 -14.37
C HIS A 111 2.82 5.32 -13.05
N GLY A 112 2.24 4.91 -11.91
CA GLY A 112 2.72 5.28 -10.59
C GLY A 112 3.47 4.14 -9.91
N PHE A 113 2.74 3.09 -9.54
CA PHE A 113 3.29 2.02 -8.70
C PHE A 113 4.33 1.14 -9.41
N THR A 114 4.07 0.71 -10.66
CA THR A 114 5.02 -0.15 -11.40
C THR A 114 6.38 0.53 -11.61
N PRO A 115 6.45 1.81 -12.05
CA PRO A 115 7.71 2.53 -12.10
C PRO A 115 8.37 2.71 -10.74
N PHE A 116 7.60 3.03 -9.70
CA PHE A 116 8.13 3.12 -8.33
C PHE A 116 8.78 1.81 -7.85
N LEU A 117 8.14 0.66 -8.08
CA LEU A 117 8.69 -0.65 -7.74
C LEU A 117 10.05 -0.89 -8.41
N GLY A 118 10.15 -0.66 -9.73
CA GLY A 118 11.40 -0.83 -10.47
C GLY A 118 12.46 0.19 -10.04
N ALA A 119 12.04 1.43 -9.82
CA ALA A 119 12.92 2.50 -9.40
C ALA A 119 13.50 2.28 -8.01
N GLN A 120 12.71 1.78 -7.06
CA GLN A 120 13.17 1.49 -5.70
C GLN A 120 14.34 0.50 -5.68
N MET A 121 14.32 -0.50 -6.56
CA MET A 121 15.44 -1.43 -6.73
C MET A 121 16.71 -0.71 -7.17
N VAL A 122 16.59 0.32 -8.03
CA VAL A 122 17.72 1.10 -8.56
C VAL A 122 18.16 2.20 -7.59
N TRP A 123 17.24 2.81 -6.82
CA TRP A 123 17.55 3.83 -5.82
C TRP A 123 18.49 3.32 -4.74
N LEU A 124 18.25 2.09 -4.27
CA LEU A 124 19.01 1.51 -3.17
C LEU A 124 20.23 0.71 -3.63
N ASN A 125 20.23 0.18 -4.86
CA ASN A 125 21.25 -0.80 -5.29
C ASN A 125 22.00 -0.38 -6.57
N GLY A 126 21.55 0.66 -7.27
CA GLY A 126 22.14 1.10 -8.53
C GLY A 126 23.27 2.11 -8.36
N ASP A 127 24.16 2.16 -9.36
CA ASP A 127 25.20 3.17 -9.44
C ASP A 127 24.62 4.59 -9.74
N ALA A 128 25.44 5.64 -9.59
CA ALA A 128 25.01 7.02 -9.80
C ALA A 128 24.44 7.28 -11.21
N ARG A 129 24.94 6.58 -12.24
CA ARG A 129 24.47 6.70 -13.62
C ARG A 129 23.13 5.98 -13.81
N GLN A 130 22.96 4.78 -13.25
CA GLN A 130 21.70 4.04 -13.27
C GLN A 130 20.61 4.82 -12.54
N ARG A 131 20.90 5.36 -11.35
CA ARG A 131 20.00 6.25 -10.61
C ARG A 131 19.61 7.47 -11.46
N SER A 132 20.60 8.19 -12.00
CA SER A 132 20.32 9.36 -12.85
C SER A 132 19.47 9.01 -14.09
N ARG A 133 19.76 7.86 -14.74
CA ARG A 133 18.99 7.40 -15.91
C ARG A 133 17.55 7.06 -15.56
N MET A 134 17.33 6.32 -14.47
CA MET A 134 15.99 5.97 -13.97
C MET A 134 15.19 7.25 -13.64
N ALA A 135 15.82 8.21 -12.94
CA ALA A 135 15.18 9.47 -12.58
C ALA A 135 14.75 10.26 -13.82
N ASN A 136 15.64 10.38 -14.80
CA ASN A 136 15.33 11.09 -16.05
C ASN A 136 14.17 10.45 -16.83
N VAL A 137 14.08 9.12 -16.86
CA VAL A 137 12.96 8.41 -17.52
C VAL A 137 11.65 8.68 -16.79
N ILE A 138 11.63 8.58 -15.46
CA ILE A 138 10.40 8.79 -14.69
C ILE A 138 9.99 10.27 -14.74
N LEU A 139 10.90 11.21 -14.51
CA LEU A 139 10.59 12.64 -14.47
C LEU A 139 10.00 13.17 -15.79
N ARG A 140 10.38 12.60 -16.94
CA ARG A 140 9.79 12.94 -18.24
C ARG A 140 8.47 12.22 -18.54
N GLY A 141 7.97 11.40 -17.62
CA GLY A 141 6.73 10.64 -17.75
C GLY A 141 6.86 9.33 -18.54
N GLY A 142 8.08 8.83 -18.73
CA GLY A 142 8.36 7.54 -19.36
C GLY A 142 7.93 6.37 -18.48
N THR A 143 7.69 5.21 -19.08
CA THR A 143 7.26 4.01 -18.35
C THR A 143 8.41 3.04 -18.10
N VAL A 144 8.29 2.30 -17.00
CA VAL A 144 9.22 1.24 -16.61
C VAL A 144 8.42 -0.06 -16.52
N GLY A 145 8.98 -1.13 -17.07
CA GLY A 145 8.49 -2.49 -16.88
C GLY A 145 9.28 -3.20 -15.77
N VAL A 146 8.58 -4.02 -14.98
CA VAL A 146 9.22 -4.83 -13.94
C VAL A 146 8.95 -6.31 -14.19
N ALA A 147 10.02 -7.07 -14.34
CA ALA A 147 9.98 -8.52 -14.46
C ALA A 147 10.43 -9.14 -13.12
N CYS A 148 9.46 -9.44 -12.25
CA CYS A 148 9.72 -10.03 -10.94
C CYS A 148 10.29 -11.46 -11.05
N GLN A 149 11.05 -11.88 -10.04
CA GLN A 149 11.52 -13.27 -9.88
C GLN A 149 10.35 -14.25 -9.77
N ARG A 150 10.65 -15.55 -9.89
CA ARG A 150 9.71 -16.62 -9.59
C ARG A 150 9.76 -16.95 -8.10
N PHE A 151 8.60 -17.22 -7.54
CA PHE A 151 8.35 -17.76 -6.21
C PHE A 151 7.69 -19.15 -6.33
N GLU A 152 7.84 -19.99 -5.31
CA GLU A 152 7.13 -21.28 -5.25
C GLU A 152 5.61 -21.04 -5.14
N HIS A 153 4.81 -21.86 -5.84
CA HIS A 153 3.33 -21.77 -5.93
C HIS A 153 2.74 -20.58 -6.72
N GLU A 154 3.48 -20.07 -7.71
CA GLU A 154 3.04 -18.94 -8.52
C GLU A 154 1.88 -19.20 -9.50
N SER A 155 1.12 -18.12 -9.77
CA SER A 155 0.24 -18.03 -10.94
C SER A 155 1.04 -18.05 -12.25
N GLU A 156 0.41 -18.44 -13.37
CA GLU A 156 1.01 -18.50 -14.72
C GLU A 156 1.78 -17.22 -15.13
N PHE A 157 1.44 -16.06 -14.55
CA PHE A 157 2.12 -14.78 -14.75
C PHE A 157 3.63 -14.80 -14.46
N HIS A 158 4.07 -15.61 -13.50
CA HIS A 158 5.43 -15.55 -12.97
C HIS A 158 6.24 -16.85 -13.15
N ALA A 159 5.57 -17.95 -13.53
CA ALA A 159 6.15 -19.29 -13.71
C ALA A 159 7.28 -19.40 -14.74
N GLN A 160 7.39 -18.41 -15.64
CA GLN A 160 8.46 -18.34 -16.63
C GLN A 160 9.52 -17.35 -16.15
N GLU A 161 10.80 -17.64 -16.37
CA GLU A 161 11.90 -16.82 -15.86
C GLU A 161 12.83 -16.35 -16.97
N PHE A 162 13.59 -15.31 -16.63
CA PHE A 162 14.78 -14.93 -17.37
C PHE A 162 16.00 -15.57 -16.71
N THR A 163 16.97 -15.96 -17.53
CA THR A 163 18.29 -16.41 -17.09
C THR A 163 19.36 -15.52 -17.69
N ALA A 164 20.45 -15.34 -16.97
CA ALA A 164 21.60 -14.60 -17.47
C ALA A 164 22.91 -15.32 -17.13
N ALA A 165 23.86 -15.23 -18.07
CA ALA A 165 25.23 -15.68 -17.86
C ALA A 165 26.22 -14.70 -18.51
N TRP A 166 27.42 -14.59 -17.95
CA TRP A 166 28.53 -13.89 -18.59
C TRP A 166 29.04 -14.71 -19.77
N ALA A 167 29.24 -14.06 -20.91
CA ALA A 167 29.95 -14.63 -22.04
C ALA A 167 31.44 -14.23 -22.02
N GLU A 168 32.26 -14.97 -22.79
CA GLU A 168 33.70 -14.74 -22.90
C GLU A 168 34.08 -13.34 -23.42
N ASP A 169 33.16 -12.68 -24.12
CA ASP A 169 33.32 -11.32 -24.63
C ASP A 169 33.04 -10.22 -23.60
N GLY A 170 32.75 -10.59 -22.35
CA GLY A 170 32.46 -9.65 -21.26
C GLY A 170 31.05 -9.06 -21.30
N MET A 171 30.17 -9.58 -22.15
CA MET A 171 28.77 -9.18 -22.22
C MET A 171 27.88 -10.24 -21.54
N LEU A 172 26.75 -9.81 -20.98
CA LEU A 172 25.73 -10.71 -20.45
C LEU A 172 24.90 -11.32 -21.59
N ARG A 173 24.46 -12.56 -21.41
CA ARG A 173 23.51 -13.25 -22.31
C ARG A 173 22.20 -13.50 -21.59
N LEU A 174 21.22 -12.69 -21.92
CA LEU A 174 19.85 -12.82 -21.41
C LEU A 174 19.07 -13.83 -22.24
N ASN A 175 18.44 -14.79 -21.57
CA ASN A 175 17.59 -15.81 -22.16
C ASN A 175 16.29 -15.95 -21.37
N GLY A 176 15.30 -16.60 -21.99
CA GLY A 176 14.08 -17.00 -21.31
C GLY A 176 12.89 -16.13 -21.66
N ARG A 177 11.80 -16.33 -20.93
CA ARG A 177 10.50 -15.79 -21.28
C ARG A 177 9.80 -15.32 -20.02
N LYS A 178 9.09 -14.20 -20.11
CA LYS A 178 8.08 -13.78 -19.12
C LYS A 178 6.77 -13.56 -19.87
N GLY A 179 5.69 -14.20 -19.40
CA GLY A 179 4.38 -14.15 -20.06
C GLY A 179 3.64 -12.83 -19.87
N ALA A 180 3.96 -12.10 -18.81
CA ALA A 180 3.32 -10.84 -18.48
C ALA A 180 4.30 -9.92 -17.73
N ILE A 181 4.65 -8.81 -18.35
CA ILE A 181 5.39 -7.69 -17.77
C ILE A 181 4.53 -6.45 -17.98
N ASN A 182 4.20 -5.77 -16.89
CA ASN A 182 3.46 -4.51 -16.95
C ASN A 182 4.26 -3.49 -17.76
N ASN A 183 3.59 -2.75 -18.64
CA ASN A 183 4.19 -1.74 -19.50
C ASN A 183 5.20 -2.26 -20.53
N ALA A 184 5.34 -3.59 -20.73
CA ALA A 184 6.39 -4.13 -21.59
C ALA A 184 6.43 -3.55 -23.01
N HIS A 185 5.27 -3.22 -23.59
CA HIS A 185 5.17 -2.67 -24.94
C HIS A 185 5.64 -1.21 -25.07
N ASN A 186 5.58 -0.43 -23.99
CA ASN A 186 5.94 0.99 -24.00
C ASN A 186 7.09 1.34 -23.04
N ALA A 187 7.64 0.35 -22.33
CA ALA A 187 8.70 0.54 -21.36
C ALA A 187 9.95 1.14 -22.02
N GLU A 188 10.44 2.23 -21.46
CA GLU A 188 11.74 2.81 -21.81
C GLU A 188 12.87 2.14 -21.03
N LEU A 189 12.53 1.51 -19.90
CA LEU A 189 13.43 0.69 -19.09
C LEU A 189 12.71 -0.55 -18.63
N ILE A 190 13.41 -1.68 -18.62
CA ILE A 190 13.01 -2.90 -17.94
C ILE A 190 13.95 -3.13 -16.77
N VAL A 191 13.37 -3.32 -15.58
CA VAL A 191 14.08 -3.84 -14.40
C VAL A 191 13.64 -5.28 -14.21
N GLY A 192 14.56 -6.22 -14.35
CA GLY A 192 14.23 -7.65 -14.35
C GLY A 192 15.14 -8.48 -13.47
N PHE A 193 14.54 -9.38 -12.69
CA PHE A 193 15.25 -10.45 -12.02
C PHE A 193 15.64 -11.53 -13.03
N VAL A 194 16.88 -11.99 -12.94
CA VAL A 194 17.42 -13.05 -13.78
C VAL A 194 18.03 -14.13 -12.90
N SER A 195 17.69 -15.39 -13.14
CA SER A 195 18.40 -16.52 -12.54
C SER A 195 19.82 -16.57 -13.11
N THR A 196 20.81 -16.75 -12.23
CA THR A 196 22.24 -16.79 -12.56
C THR A 196 22.89 -18.14 -12.24
N GLY A 197 22.10 -19.10 -11.76
CA GLY A 197 22.53 -20.42 -11.32
C GLY A 197 21.33 -21.29 -10.94
N ASP A 198 21.61 -22.47 -10.40
CA ASP A 198 20.59 -23.45 -10.04
C ASP A 198 20.09 -23.29 -8.59
N GLY A 199 20.73 -22.44 -7.79
CA GLY A 199 20.33 -22.16 -6.41
C GLY A 199 19.07 -21.31 -6.32
N ALA A 200 18.23 -21.57 -5.31
CA ALA A 200 16.99 -20.82 -5.08
C ALA A 200 17.21 -19.31 -4.79
N THR A 201 18.45 -18.92 -4.47
CA THR A 201 18.84 -17.52 -4.22
C THR A 201 19.75 -16.94 -5.30
N ASP A 202 20.09 -17.73 -6.32
CA ASP A 202 21.02 -17.34 -7.40
C ASP A 202 20.32 -16.42 -8.40
N TYR A 203 20.07 -15.18 -8.00
CA TYR A 203 19.45 -14.17 -8.84
C TYR A 203 20.32 -12.92 -8.96
N SER A 204 20.16 -12.19 -10.05
CA SER A 204 20.67 -10.82 -10.23
C SER A 204 19.55 -9.90 -10.71
N ILE A 205 19.75 -8.60 -10.56
CA ILE A 205 18.83 -7.58 -11.07
C ILE A 205 19.49 -6.92 -12.27
N LEU A 206 18.80 -6.88 -13.41
CA LEU A 206 19.24 -6.14 -14.60
C LEU A 206 18.32 -4.93 -14.84
N MET A 207 18.91 -3.83 -15.29
CA MET A 207 18.24 -2.65 -15.81
C MET A 207 18.73 -2.37 -17.23
N PHE A 208 17.83 -2.42 -18.21
CA PHE A 208 18.20 -2.15 -19.60
C PHE A 208 17.07 -1.46 -20.37
N ASP A 209 17.41 -0.86 -21.50
CA ASP A 209 16.44 -0.25 -22.42
C ASP A 209 16.08 -1.26 -23.51
N PRO A 210 14.79 -1.65 -23.63
CA PRO A 210 14.39 -2.63 -24.63
C PRO A 210 14.61 -2.17 -26.07
N ALA A 211 14.68 -0.86 -26.35
CA ALA A 211 14.99 -0.32 -27.68
C ALA A 211 16.47 -0.48 -28.05
N SER A 212 17.35 -0.70 -27.06
CA SER A 212 18.77 -0.98 -27.29
C SER A 212 19.05 -2.45 -27.62
N VAL A 213 18.07 -3.33 -27.42
CA VAL A 213 18.19 -4.76 -27.71
C VAL A 213 18.07 -5.01 -29.22
N PRO A 214 18.96 -5.80 -29.86
CA PRO A 214 18.82 -6.06 -31.28
C PRO A 214 17.53 -6.87 -31.57
N PRO A 215 16.72 -6.49 -32.57
CA PRO A 215 15.42 -7.12 -32.82
C PRO A 215 15.46 -8.65 -33.05
N ALA A 216 16.59 -9.19 -33.49
CA ALA A 216 16.77 -10.63 -33.67
C ALA A 216 16.81 -11.44 -32.37
N HIS A 217 17.02 -10.78 -31.23
CA HIS A 217 17.20 -11.41 -29.92
C HIS A 217 16.02 -11.22 -28.97
N VAL A 218 14.99 -10.49 -29.38
CA VAL A 218 13.80 -10.21 -28.57
C VAL A 218 12.54 -10.47 -29.36
N ARG A 219 11.58 -11.14 -28.73
CA ARG A 219 10.24 -11.35 -29.27
C ARG A 219 9.20 -10.80 -28.31
N ALA A 220 8.39 -9.86 -28.79
CA ALA A 220 7.18 -9.45 -28.09
C ALA A 220 6.14 -10.57 -28.19
N LEU A 221 5.53 -10.92 -27.05
CA LEU A 221 4.48 -11.91 -26.96
C LEU A 221 3.11 -11.22 -26.88
N PRO A 222 2.01 -11.96 -27.10
CA PRO A 222 0.66 -11.40 -26.98
C PRO A 222 0.41 -10.77 -25.61
N ARG A 223 -0.45 -9.76 -25.59
CA ARG A 223 -0.94 -9.12 -24.38
C ARG A 223 -1.61 -10.15 -23.47
N HIS A 224 -1.28 -10.12 -22.19
CA HIS A 224 -1.98 -10.87 -21.16
C HIS A 224 -3.18 -10.06 -20.66
N ARG A 225 -4.39 -10.62 -20.76
CA ARG A 225 -5.62 -9.96 -20.31
C ARG A 225 -5.98 -10.42 -18.90
N THR A 226 -6.18 -9.46 -18.01
CA THR A 226 -6.61 -9.67 -16.62
C THR A 226 -8.12 -9.47 -16.46
N THR A 227 -8.72 -10.07 -15.43
CA THR A 227 -10.15 -9.91 -15.13
C THR A 227 -10.44 -8.50 -14.62
N GLY A 228 -9.61 -7.98 -13.69
CA GLY A 228 -9.57 -6.57 -13.28
C GLY A 228 -8.38 -5.81 -13.83
N VAL A 229 -8.29 -4.51 -13.53
CA VAL A 229 -7.34 -3.55 -14.10
C VAL A 229 -7.18 -3.69 -15.61
N ARG A 230 -8.31 -3.77 -16.33
CA ARG A 230 -8.32 -4.11 -17.76
C ARG A 230 -7.59 -3.10 -18.64
N GLY A 231 -7.42 -1.86 -18.16
CA GLY A 231 -6.61 -0.85 -18.83
C GLY A 231 -5.09 -1.06 -18.72
N LEU A 232 -4.62 -1.96 -17.86
CA LEU A 232 -3.20 -2.30 -17.69
C LEU A 232 -2.69 -3.06 -18.94
N GLN A 233 -1.63 -2.53 -19.54
CA GLN A 233 -0.95 -3.16 -20.68
C GLN A 233 0.13 -4.11 -20.17
N ALA A 234 -0.26 -5.32 -19.78
CA ALA A 234 0.68 -6.40 -19.47
C ALA A 234 0.94 -7.24 -20.72
N ALA A 235 2.20 -7.42 -21.10
CA ALA A 235 2.57 -8.23 -22.25
C ALA A 235 3.82 -9.04 -21.98
N GLY A 236 3.96 -10.16 -22.68
CA GLY A 236 5.13 -11.00 -22.50
C GLY A 236 6.32 -10.57 -23.36
N LEU A 237 7.51 -10.92 -22.91
CA LEU A 237 8.77 -10.77 -23.63
C LEU A 237 9.53 -12.09 -23.58
N GLU A 238 10.18 -12.43 -24.68
CA GLU A 238 11.11 -13.55 -24.77
C GLU A 238 12.44 -13.07 -25.34
N PHE A 239 13.53 -13.49 -24.70
CA PHE A 239 14.88 -13.20 -25.11
C PHE A 239 15.60 -14.50 -25.50
N VAL A 240 16.34 -14.46 -26.60
CA VAL A 240 17.13 -15.58 -27.10
C VAL A 240 18.56 -15.12 -27.33
N ASN A 241 19.46 -15.54 -26.46
CA ASN A 241 20.88 -15.19 -26.46
C ASN A 241 21.11 -13.69 -26.62
N CYS A 242 20.31 -12.87 -25.91
CA CYS A 242 20.30 -11.43 -26.04
C CYS A 242 21.54 -10.83 -25.39
N PRO A 243 22.42 -10.14 -26.14
CA PRO A 243 23.60 -9.51 -25.58
C PRO A 243 23.20 -8.25 -24.81
N LEU A 244 23.62 -8.15 -23.54
CA LEU A 244 23.50 -6.95 -22.73
C LEU A 244 24.88 -6.53 -22.22
N PRO A 245 25.20 -5.22 -22.19
CA PRO A 245 26.43 -4.76 -21.56
C PRO A 245 26.44 -5.07 -20.07
N GLY A 246 27.61 -5.28 -19.49
CA GLY A 246 27.77 -5.50 -18.04
C GLY A 246 27.22 -4.36 -17.19
N GLU A 247 27.12 -3.16 -17.77
CA GLU A 247 26.51 -1.98 -17.17
C GLU A 247 25.00 -2.09 -16.90
N SER A 248 24.34 -3.09 -17.49
CA SER A 248 22.95 -3.44 -17.21
C SER A 248 22.78 -4.09 -15.83
N LEU A 249 23.84 -4.60 -15.21
CA LEU A 249 23.78 -5.20 -13.87
C LEU A 249 23.54 -4.12 -12.80
N VAL A 250 22.50 -4.29 -11.99
CA VAL A 250 22.21 -3.45 -10.83
C VAL A 250 22.79 -4.12 -9.58
N GLY A 251 23.67 -3.43 -8.87
CA GLY A 251 24.39 -3.97 -7.72
C GLY A 251 25.40 -5.05 -8.12
N THR A 252 25.47 -6.12 -7.33
CA THR A 252 26.44 -7.20 -7.49
C THR A 252 25.80 -8.43 -8.14
N TRP A 253 26.57 -9.14 -8.97
CA TRP A 253 26.16 -10.40 -9.57
C TRP A 253 25.92 -11.46 -8.50
N GLY A 254 24.74 -12.09 -8.52
CA GLY A 254 24.31 -13.13 -7.56
C GLY A 254 23.60 -12.62 -6.31
N ASP A 255 23.61 -11.30 -6.06
CA ASP A 255 23.03 -10.72 -4.84
C ASP A 255 21.55 -10.30 -5.00
N GLY A 256 20.90 -10.64 -6.11
CA GLY A 256 19.58 -10.12 -6.49
C GLY A 256 18.50 -10.29 -5.41
N VAL A 257 18.47 -11.45 -4.73
CA VAL A 257 17.52 -11.67 -3.62
C VAL A 257 17.82 -10.72 -2.46
N ALA A 258 19.07 -10.63 -2.02
CA ALA A 258 19.47 -9.74 -0.92
C ALA A 258 19.20 -8.26 -1.23
N LEU A 259 19.50 -7.82 -2.46
CA LEU A 259 19.23 -6.46 -2.93
C LEU A 259 17.73 -6.15 -2.98
N SER A 260 16.90 -7.15 -3.31
CA SER A 260 15.45 -7.01 -3.31
C SER A 260 14.86 -6.87 -1.92
N LEU A 261 15.40 -7.59 -0.93
CA LEU A 261 14.98 -7.50 0.47
C LEU A 261 15.26 -6.12 1.08
N ARG A 262 16.21 -5.36 0.55
CA ARG A 262 16.41 -3.93 0.92
C ARG A 262 15.33 -3.01 0.37
N ALA A 263 14.80 -3.32 -0.81
CA ALA A 263 13.85 -2.47 -1.53
C ALA A 263 12.39 -2.77 -1.20
N TYR A 264 12.04 -4.04 -0.99
CA TYR A 264 10.67 -4.47 -0.73
C TYR A 264 10.02 -3.83 0.48
N PRO A 265 10.68 -3.56 1.63
CA PRO A 265 10.02 -2.91 2.76
C PRO A 265 9.38 -1.57 2.39
N ALA A 266 10.07 -0.72 1.63
CA ALA A 266 9.51 0.55 1.15
C ALA A 266 8.32 0.35 0.21
N VAL A 267 8.41 -0.61 -0.71
CA VAL A 267 7.33 -0.93 -1.65
C VAL A 267 6.09 -1.49 -0.94
N HIS A 268 6.31 -2.47 -0.05
CA HIS A 268 5.27 -3.16 0.70
C HIS A 268 4.59 -2.26 1.73
N ALA A 269 5.31 -1.29 2.29
CA ALA A 269 4.73 -0.27 3.16
C ALA A 269 3.89 0.77 2.40
N ALA A 270 4.35 1.24 1.24
CA ALA A 270 3.66 2.29 0.49
C ALA A 270 2.40 1.81 -0.23
N PHE A 271 2.45 0.62 -0.85
CA PHE A 271 1.39 0.16 -1.74
C PHE A 271 0.02 -0.01 -1.09
N PRO A 272 -0.12 -0.63 0.11
CA PRO A 272 -1.42 -0.77 0.74
C PRO A 272 -2.09 0.57 1.03
N SER A 273 -1.31 1.59 1.42
CA SER A 273 -1.80 2.96 1.57
C SER A 273 -2.37 3.53 0.27
N MET A 274 -1.77 3.21 -0.88
CA MET A 274 -2.33 3.62 -2.18
C MET A 274 -3.64 2.87 -2.50
N ALA A 275 -3.64 1.55 -2.31
CA ALA A 275 -4.74 0.66 -2.67
C ALA A 275 -6.03 0.90 -1.87
N ILE A 276 -5.94 1.46 -0.66
CA ILE A 276 -7.10 1.91 0.14
C ILE A 276 -8.00 2.87 -0.66
N GLY A 277 -7.46 3.62 -1.63
CA GLY A 277 -8.24 4.49 -2.51
C GLY A 277 -9.32 3.77 -3.32
N LEU A 278 -9.12 2.50 -3.70
CA LEU A 278 -10.16 1.73 -4.39
C LEU A 278 -11.40 1.57 -3.50
N ALA A 279 -11.17 1.28 -2.21
CA ALA A 279 -12.23 1.02 -1.27
C ALA A 279 -12.91 2.29 -0.75
N ASP A 280 -12.20 3.43 -0.67
CA ASP A 280 -12.83 4.75 -0.48
C ASP A 280 -13.89 4.98 -1.60
N THR A 281 -13.51 4.78 -2.86
CA THR A 281 -14.42 4.97 -4.01
C THR A 281 -15.59 3.98 -3.99
N ALA A 282 -15.34 2.73 -3.65
CA ALA A 282 -16.39 1.72 -3.53
C ALA A 282 -17.38 2.07 -2.39
N LEU A 283 -16.88 2.51 -1.22
CA LEU A 283 -17.73 2.94 -0.11
C LEU A 283 -18.59 4.16 -0.50
N ARG A 284 -18.03 5.13 -1.24
CA ARG A 284 -18.82 6.25 -1.80
C ARG A 284 -19.90 5.79 -2.77
N ALA A 285 -19.55 4.88 -3.68
CA ALA A 285 -20.50 4.34 -4.63
C ALA A 285 -21.65 3.63 -3.91
N ALA A 286 -21.35 2.87 -2.85
CA ALA A 286 -22.36 2.20 -2.03
C ALA A 286 -23.27 3.20 -1.31
N VAL A 287 -22.72 4.28 -0.74
CA VAL A 287 -23.52 5.34 -0.11
C VAL A 287 -24.45 6.00 -1.13
N ARG A 288 -23.93 6.37 -2.32
CA ARG A 288 -24.72 7.02 -3.37
C ARG A 288 -25.83 6.10 -3.89
N ALA A 289 -25.52 4.83 -4.17
CA ALA A 289 -26.52 3.83 -4.55
C ALA A 289 -27.57 3.60 -3.46
N ALA A 290 -27.18 3.65 -2.18
CA ALA A 290 -28.12 3.55 -1.06
C ALA A 290 -29.03 4.78 -0.93
N GLN A 291 -28.55 5.97 -1.27
CA GLN A 291 -29.35 7.21 -1.26
C GLN A 291 -30.33 7.30 -2.42
N GLU A 292 -30.02 6.69 -3.57
CA GLU A 292 -30.93 6.59 -4.72
C GLU A 292 -32.08 5.61 -4.47
N ARG A 293 -31.93 4.69 -3.51
CA ARG A 293 -32.96 3.77 -3.08
C ARG A 293 -33.82 4.41 -2.00
N ASP A 294 -35.14 4.31 -2.15
CA ASP A 294 -36.08 4.73 -1.11
C ASP A 294 -36.06 3.73 0.06
N LEU A 295 -35.07 3.89 0.96
CA LEU A 295 -34.91 3.09 2.18
C LEU A 295 -35.89 3.52 3.31
N GLY A 296 -36.93 4.29 2.98
CA GLY A 296 -37.92 4.78 3.93
C GLY A 296 -37.41 5.92 4.83
N THR A 297 -38.21 6.28 5.84
CA THR A 297 -38.05 7.52 6.61
C THR A 297 -36.79 7.60 7.49
N GLN A 298 -36.17 6.46 7.82
CA GLN A 298 -34.93 6.42 8.61
C GLN A 298 -33.67 6.26 7.74
N GLY A 299 -33.84 6.09 6.43
CA GLY A 299 -32.75 5.96 5.46
C GLY A 299 -31.71 4.90 5.82
N VAL A 300 -30.48 5.12 5.36
CA VAL A 300 -29.32 4.23 5.53
C VAL A 300 -28.97 3.98 7.01
N VAL A 301 -29.13 4.99 7.87
CA VAL A 301 -28.78 4.88 9.31
C VAL A 301 -29.78 4.00 10.06
N GLY A 302 -31.05 4.02 9.66
CA GLY A 302 -32.11 3.18 10.22
C GLY A 302 -31.93 1.70 9.92
N ASP A 303 -31.49 1.37 8.70
CA ASP A 303 -31.22 -0.01 8.28
C ASP A 303 -30.01 -0.60 9.01
N ALA A 304 -30.22 -1.71 9.71
CA ALA A 304 -29.17 -2.31 10.54
C ALA A 304 -28.03 -2.92 9.72
N SER A 305 -28.34 -3.51 8.57
CA SER A 305 -27.36 -4.15 7.70
C SER A 305 -26.48 -3.09 7.03
N ALA A 306 -27.11 -2.06 6.45
CA ALA A 306 -26.41 -0.97 5.79
C ALA A 306 -25.55 -0.17 6.75
N ARG A 307 -26.07 0.18 7.94
CA ARG A 307 -25.30 0.88 8.97
C ARG A 307 -24.06 0.09 9.38
N SER A 308 -24.20 -1.21 9.66
CA SER A 308 -23.08 -2.05 10.10
C SER A 308 -22.04 -2.23 8.99
N ALA A 309 -22.47 -2.42 7.73
CA ALA A 309 -21.58 -2.54 6.59
C ALA A 309 -20.79 -1.25 6.31
N LEU A 310 -21.44 -0.08 6.31
CA LEU A 310 -20.76 1.20 6.08
C LEU A 310 -19.80 1.56 7.22
N ALA A 311 -20.25 1.43 8.47
CA ALA A 311 -19.42 1.72 9.65
C ALA A 311 -18.24 0.75 9.75
N GLY A 312 -18.47 -0.55 9.52
CA GLY A 312 -17.44 -1.58 9.53
C GLY A 312 -16.40 -1.37 8.44
N THR A 313 -16.84 -1.04 7.22
CA THR A 313 -15.91 -0.74 6.12
C THR A 313 -15.08 0.49 6.43
N PHE A 314 -15.68 1.57 6.94
CA PHE A 314 -14.91 2.76 7.30
C PHE A 314 -13.88 2.48 8.40
N ALA A 315 -14.24 1.73 9.43
CA ALA A 315 -13.29 1.29 10.46
C ALA A 315 -12.13 0.46 9.87
N ASP A 316 -12.43 -0.42 8.90
CA ASP A 316 -11.43 -1.23 8.22
C ASP A 316 -10.47 -0.40 7.35
N LEU A 317 -10.94 0.69 6.71
CA LEU A 317 -10.07 1.65 6.03
C LEU A 317 -9.15 2.37 7.01
N LEU A 318 -9.67 2.81 8.16
CA LEU A 318 -8.87 3.47 9.20
C LEU A 318 -7.82 2.52 9.80
N ILE A 319 -8.15 1.23 9.98
CA ILE A 319 -7.18 0.19 10.37
C ILE A 319 -6.06 0.10 9.35
N GLY A 320 -6.42 -0.01 8.07
CA GLY A 320 -5.46 -0.08 6.97
C GLY A 320 -4.53 1.12 6.91
N ASP A 321 -5.07 2.32 7.13
CA ASP A 321 -4.30 3.57 7.17
C ASP A 321 -3.35 3.62 8.37
N CYS A 322 -3.80 3.26 9.57
CA CYS A 322 -2.96 3.26 10.76
C CYS A 322 -1.75 2.34 10.57
N LEU A 323 -1.99 1.14 10.06
CA LEU A 323 -0.93 0.16 9.82
C LEU A 323 0.01 0.61 8.70
N SER A 324 -0.52 1.11 7.58
CA SER A 324 0.30 1.56 6.44
C SER A 324 1.13 2.80 6.78
N LEU A 325 0.59 3.74 7.57
CA LEU A 325 1.33 4.87 8.10
C LEU A 325 2.51 4.39 8.96
N THR A 326 2.23 3.50 9.90
CA THR A 326 3.22 2.94 10.83
C THR A 326 4.34 2.22 10.06
N ALA A 327 3.99 1.40 9.06
CA ALA A 327 4.94 0.71 8.20
C ALA A 327 5.76 1.65 7.29
N GLY A 328 5.13 2.68 6.72
CA GLY A 328 5.85 3.67 5.91
C GLY A 328 6.92 4.39 6.72
N ARG A 329 6.60 4.75 7.97
CA ARG A 329 7.50 5.47 8.87
C ARG A 329 8.57 4.58 9.48
N SER A 330 8.30 3.29 9.68
CA SER A 330 9.31 2.35 10.19
C SER A 330 10.50 2.21 9.25
N THR A 331 10.32 2.35 7.92
CA THR A 331 11.45 2.34 6.97
C THR A 331 12.50 3.41 7.24
N HIS A 332 12.13 4.48 7.93
CA HIS A 332 13.01 5.58 8.32
C HIS A 332 13.43 5.51 9.80
N LEU A 333 12.50 5.17 10.69
CA LEU A 333 12.71 5.25 12.15
C LEU A 333 13.20 3.93 12.76
N LEU A 334 12.82 2.80 12.18
CA LEU A 334 13.11 1.44 12.64
C LEU A 334 13.57 0.56 11.46
N PRO A 335 14.59 0.98 10.68
CA PRO A 335 14.95 0.28 9.44
C PRO A 335 15.36 -1.19 9.67
N GLU A 336 15.86 -1.54 10.86
CA GLU A 336 16.21 -2.91 11.25
C GLU A 336 15.01 -3.79 11.67
N GLN A 337 13.80 -3.23 11.72
CA GLN A 337 12.55 -3.95 12.11
C GLN A 337 11.43 -3.79 11.06
N CYS A 338 11.68 -3.04 9.98
CA CYS A 338 10.62 -2.59 9.08
C CYS A 338 10.15 -3.66 8.08
N ASP A 339 10.96 -4.68 7.84
CA ASP A 339 10.73 -5.77 6.90
C ASP A 339 9.49 -6.59 7.28
N VAL A 340 9.41 -7.04 8.54
CA VAL A 340 8.27 -7.80 9.07
C VAL A 340 7.02 -6.93 9.07
N LEU A 341 7.12 -5.68 9.53
CA LEU A 341 5.99 -4.76 9.56
C LEU A 341 5.46 -4.44 8.16
N ALA A 342 6.34 -4.26 7.17
CA ALA A 342 5.95 -4.04 5.78
C ALA A 342 5.30 -5.29 5.17
N ALA A 343 5.83 -6.48 5.46
CA ALA A 343 5.22 -7.75 5.03
C ALA A 343 3.83 -7.96 5.66
N VAL A 344 3.69 -7.70 6.97
CA VAL A 344 2.39 -7.71 7.67
C VAL A 344 1.41 -6.75 7.02
N THR A 345 1.83 -5.52 6.74
CA THR A 345 0.98 -4.50 6.10
C THR A 345 0.52 -4.96 4.71
N LYS A 346 1.43 -5.48 3.89
CA LYS A 346 1.12 -5.99 2.55
C LYS A 346 0.24 -7.24 2.57
N TYR A 347 0.30 -8.02 3.65
CA TYR A 347 -0.53 -9.19 3.87
C TYR A 347 -1.95 -8.84 4.35
N ILE A 348 -2.07 -8.09 5.44
CA ILE A 348 -3.33 -7.96 6.17
C ILE A 348 -4.23 -6.84 5.63
N VAL A 349 -3.66 -5.72 5.18
CA VAL A 349 -4.46 -4.58 4.71
C VAL A 349 -5.32 -4.98 3.50
N PRO A 350 -4.78 -5.63 2.45
CA PRO A 350 -5.63 -6.02 1.33
C PRO A 350 -6.67 -7.07 1.67
N LYS A 351 -6.39 -7.96 2.63
CA LYS A 351 -7.34 -8.95 3.12
C LYS A 351 -8.53 -8.27 3.81
N ILE A 352 -8.25 -7.39 4.77
CA ILE A 352 -9.27 -6.62 5.51
C ILE A 352 -10.10 -5.75 4.55
N VAL A 353 -9.44 -5.06 3.62
CA VAL A 353 -10.13 -4.20 2.64
C VAL A 353 -10.97 -5.03 1.66
N GLY A 354 -10.48 -6.20 1.23
CA GLY A 354 -11.25 -7.12 0.40
C GLY A 354 -12.51 -7.62 1.10
N GLU A 355 -12.40 -8.07 2.35
CA GLU A 355 -13.53 -8.45 3.20
C GLU A 355 -14.54 -7.31 3.34
N ALA A 356 -14.07 -6.09 3.61
CA ALA A 356 -14.93 -4.91 3.74
C ALA A 356 -15.72 -4.62 2.46
N LEU A 357 -15.11 -4.76 1.27
CA LEU A 357 -15.85 -4.61 0.01
C LEU A 357 -16.89 -5.72 -0.20
N TYR A 358 -16.63 -6.94 0.26
CA TYR A 358 -17.64 -8.00 0.24
C TYR A 358 -18.81 -7.68 1.18
N ASP A 359 -18.55 -7.17 2.38
CA ASP A 359 -19.61 -6.73 3.31
C ASP A 359 -20.47 -5.61 2.68
N LEU A 360 -19.85 -4.68 1.95
CA LEU A 360 -20.58 -3.63 1.23
C LEU A 360 -21.48 -4.15 0.12
N SER A 361 -21.25 -5.35 -0.43
CA SER A 361 -22.15 -5.93 -1.43
C SER A 361 -23.57 -6.12 -0.89
N ALA A 362 -23.72 -6.33 0.42
CA ALA A 362 -25.03 -6.39 1.09
C ALA A 362 -25.76 -5.03 1.03
N VAL A 363 -25.02 -3.93 1.03
CA VAL A 363 -25.59 -2.60 0.77
C VAL A 363 -26.01 -2.49 -0.67
N MET A 364 -25.25 -3.01 -1.64
CA MET A 364 -25.53 -2.87 -3.07
C MET A 364 -26.79 -3.62 -3.54
N GLY A 365 -27.16 -4.74 -2.93
CA GLY A 365 -28.35 -5.52 -3.31
C GLY A 365 -28.31 -6.00 -4.78
N ASP A 366 -29.47 -6.20 -5.42
CA ASP A 366 -29.56 -6.73 -6.80
C ASP A 366 -28.96 -5.79 -7.87
N ALA A 367 -28.84 -4.49 -7.57
CA ALA A 367 -28.26 -3.48 -8.44
C ALA A 367 -26.75 -3.70 -8.69
N PHE A 368 -26.10 -4.57 -7.91
CA PHE A 368 -24.73 -5.04 -8.12
C PHE A 368 -24.43 -5.50 -9.56
N HIS A 369 -25.45 -5.98 -10.28
CA HIS A 369 -25.33 -6.45 -11.67
C HIS A 369 -25.52 -5.37 -12.75
N ALA A 370 -25.78 -4.11 -12.39
CA ALA A 370 -26.09 -3.04 -13.35
C ALA A 370 -24.88 -2.58 -14.16
N GLU A 371 -24.98 -2.51 -15.49
CA GLU A 371 -23.84 -2.19 -16.37
C GLU A 371 -23.36 -0.72 -16.29
N SER A 372 -24.06 0.16 -15.59
CA SER A 372 -23.73 1.59 -15.50
C SER A 372 -23.99 2.18 -14.10
N GLY A 373 -23.62 3.44 -13.90
CA GLY A 373 -23.89 4.18 -12.67
C GLY A 373 -22.99 3.79 -11.49
N HIS A 374 -23.47 4.06 -10.27
CA HIS A 374 -22.74 3.81 -9.03
C HIS A 374 -22.36 2.33 -8.86
N ASP A 375 -23.23 1.40 -9.25
CA ASP A 375 -22.99 -0.04 -9.15
C ASP A 375 -21.84 -0.52 -10.05
N ALA A 376 -21.73 0.05 -11.27
CA ALA A 376 -20.64 -0.27 -12.18
C ALA A 376 -19.28 0.21 -11.63
N VAL A 377 -19.26 1.40 -11.00
CA VAL A 377 -18.07 1.89 -10.29
C VAL A 377 -17.68 0.95 -9.16
N PHE A 378 -18.63 0.58 -8.30
CA PHE A 378 -18.38 -0.36 -7.20
C PHE A 378 -17.79 -1.69 -7.70
N ARG A 379 -18.42 -2.30 -8.72
CA ARG A 379 -17.96 -3.58 -9.28
C ARG A 379 -16.56 -3.46 -9.87
N LYS A 380 -16.26 -2.37 -10.57
CA LYS A 380 -14.91 -2.11 -11.09
C LYS A 380 -13.90 -2.08 -9.95
N GLN A 381 -14.16 -1.33 -8.89
CA GLN A 381 -13.25 -1.22 -7.74
C GLN A 381 -13.03 -2.58 -7.05
N LEU A 382 -14.10 -3.34 -6.80
CA LEU A 382 -14.01 -4.69 -6.21
C LEU A 382 -13.13 -5.63 -7.04
N ARG A 383 -13.36 -5.66 -8.35
CA ARG A 383 -12.64 -6.52 -9.31
C ARG A 383 -11.19 -6.09 -9.49
N ASP A 384 -10.93 -4.79 -9.55
CA ASP A 384 -9.58 -4.23 -9.70
C ASP A 384 -8.77 -4.42 -8.43
N LEU A 385 -9.35 -4.20 -7.24
CA LEU A 385 -8.71 -4.50 -5.97
C LEU A 385 -8.28 -5.97 -5.97
N SER A 386 -9.20 -6.86 -6.34
CA SER A 386 -8.89 -8.29 -6.35
C SER A 386 -7.69 -8.64 -7.23
N THR A 387 -7.57 -8.00 -8.39
CA THR A 387 -6.44 -8.24 -9.30
C THR A 387 -5.13 -7.62 -8.79
N ILE A 388 -5.21 -6.41 -8.23
CA ILE A 388 -4.07 -5.64 -7.72
C ILE A 388 -3.51 -6.27 -6.44
N THR A 389 -4.35 -6.89 -5.61
CA THR A 389 -3.98 -7.38 -4.28
C THR A 389 -3.94 -8.90 -4.13
N PHE A 390 -4.77 -9.65 -4.87
CA PHE A 390 -4.87 -11.12 -4.79
C PHE A 390 -4.24 -11.86 -5.97
N GLY A 391 -3.12 -11.37 -6.50
CA GLY A 391 -2.17 -12.34 -7.02
C GLY A 391 -1.87 -13.29 -5.87
N HIS A 392 -2.40 -14.52 -5.88
CA HIS A 392 -2.38 -15.48 -4.75
C HIS A 392 -0.98 -15.67 -4.13
N VAL A 393 0.05 -15.34 -4.91
CA VAL A 393 1.47 -15.30 -4.58
C VAL A 393 1.82 -14.25 -3.52
N SER A 394 1.13 -13.10 -3.47
CA SER A 394 1.43 -12.00 -2.54
C SER A 394 1.32 -12.42 -1.08
N SER A 395 0.30 -13.19 -0.71
CA SER A 395 0.10 -13.59 0.68
C SER A 395 1.15 -14.60 1.12
N ALA A 396 1.46 -15.58 0.28
CA ALA A 396 2.50 -16.57 0.55
C ALA A 396 3.89 -15.93 0.70
N ILE A 397 4.25 -14.96 -0.16
CA ILE A 397 5.50 -14.21 -0.05
C ILE A 397 5.57 -13.43 1.27
N CYS A 398 4.50 -12.73 1.65
CA CYS A 398 4.51 -12.00 2.91
C CYS A 398 4.64 -12.96 4.10
N GLN A 399 3.95 -14.09 4.04
CA GLN A 399 4.03 -15.13 5.07
C GLN A 399 5.41 -15.77 5.13
N SER A 400 6.14 -15.92 4.01
CA SER A 400 7.51 -16.42 4.03
C SER A 400 8.52 -15.44 4.64
N VAL A 401 8.15 -14.16 4.77
CA VAL A 401 8.91 -13.16 5.54
C VAL A 401 8.52 -13.19 7.01
N ILE A 402 7.23 -13.35 7.33
CA ILE A 402 6.71 -13.34 8.71
C ILE A 402 7.09 -14.62 9.46
N ALA A 403 6.94 -15.78 8.83
CA ALA A 403 7.10 -17.09 9.46
C ALA A 403 8.47 -17.30 10.13
N PRO A 404 9.62 -17.00 9.48
CA PRO A 404 10.93 -17.15 10.11
C PRO A 404 11.16 -16.21 11.30
N TYR A 405 10.37 -15.13 11.41
CA TYR A 405 10.47 -14.18 12.50
C TYR A 405 9.71 -14.63 13.76
N LEU A 406 8.69 -15.48 13.64
CA LEU A 406 7.82 -15.85 14.76
C LEU A 406 8.59 -16.36 15.99
N PRO A 407 9.61 -17.24 15.88
CA PRO A 407 10.34 -17.70 17.06
C PRO A 407 11.01 -16.58 17.86
N ALA A 408 11.38 -15.47 17.21
CA ALA A 408 11.97 -14.30 17.89
C ALA A 408 10.97 -13.61 18.83
N LEU A 409 9.65 -13.76 18.60
CA LEU A 409 8.61 -13.20 19.46
C LEU A 409 8.56 -13.84 20.86
N ALA A 410 9.07 -15.07 20.99
CA ALA A 410 9.01 -15.85 22.23
C ALA A 410 9.69 -15.15 23.42
N VAL A 411 10.74 -14.38 23.15
CA VAL A 411 11.48 -13.63 24.16
C VAL A 411 11.08 -12.17 24.05
N ALA A 412 10.36 -11.67 25.05
CA ALA A 412 10.22 -10.22 25.20
C ALA A 412 11.57 -9.66 25.64
N ASP A 413 12.07 -8.65 24.94
CA ASP A 413 13.27 -7.94 25.34
C ASP A 413 12.89 -6.83 26.36
N PRO A 414 13.19 -7.00 27.65
CA PRO A 414 12.84 -6.01 28.67
C PRO A 414 13.65 -4.72 28.53
N ASP A 415 14.77 -4.76 27.80
CA ASP A 415 15.65 -3.62 27.53
C ASP A 415 15.39 -3.01 26.14
N ALA A 416 14.38 -3.49 25.42
CA ALA A 416 14.00 -2.96 24.10
C ALA A 416 13.77 -1.45 24.16
N ALA A 417 14.37 -0.73 23.22
CA ALA A 417 14.16 0.70 23.08
C ALA A 417 12.66 0.98 22.91
N ALA A 418 12.15 1.99 23.63
CA ALA A 418 10.75 2.37 23.52
C ALA A 418 10.41 2.77 22.09
N THR A 419 9.30 2.24 21.57
CA THR A 419 8.78 2.57 20.24
C THR A 419 8.55 4.06 20.14
N PRO A 420 9.22 4.76 19.20
CA PRO A 420 9.17 6.21 19.12
C PRO A 420 7.75 6.67 18.80
N ALA A 421 7.26 7.70 19.49
CA ALA A 421 5.92 8.25 19.25
C ALA A 421 5.78 8.79 17.82
N GLU A 422 6.89 9.25 17.25
CA GLU A 422 7.03 9.70 15.87
C GLU A 422 6.65 8.60 14.86
N LEU A 423 6.70 7.31 15.22
CA LEU A 423 6.24 6.22 14.36
C LEU A 423 4.76 6.36 13.98
N PHE A 424 3.97 6.96 14.86
CA PHE A 424 2.52 7.06 14.74
C PHE A 424 2.02 8.44 14.24
N ARG A 425 2.93 9.39 14.01
CA ARG A 425 2.61 10.80 13.77
C ARG A 425 3.11 11.27 12.40
N LEU A 426 2.22 11.43 11.44
CA LEU A 426 2.61 11.77 10.06
C LEU A 426 3.36 13.12 9.95
N GLU A 427 2.99 14.07 10.79
CA GLU A 427 3.54 15.42 10.85
C GLU A 427 4.98 15.45 11.39
N ALA A 428 5.38 14.42 12.15
CA ALA A 428 6.72 14.36 12.71
C ALA A 428 7.75 14.14 11.58
N PRO A 429 8.88 14.87 11.62
CA PRO A 429 9.93 14.76 10.61
C PRO A 429 10.53 13.36 10.60
N LEU A 430 11.09 12.95 9.46
CA LEU A 430 11.77 11.67 9.28
C LEU A 430 13.24 11.89 8.90
N PRO A 431 14.15 11.03 9.37
CA PRO A 431 15.50 10.98 8.80
C PRO A 431 15.44 10.49 7.34
N PRO A 432 16.50 10.73 6.53
CA PRO A 432 16.61 10.15 5.20
C PRO A 432 16.50 8.63 5.22
N LEU A 433 15.96 8.05 4.14
CA LEU A 433 15.91 6.60 3.98
C LEU A 433 17.33 6.05 3.80
N ASP A 434 17.72 5.09 4.64
CA ASP A 434 19.05 4.47 4.61
C ASP A 434 18.96 3.03 4.12
N GLY A 435 19.32 2.80 2.85
CA GLY A 435 19.25 1.49 2.20
C GLY A 435 20.14 0.42 2.80
N GLU A 436 21.26 0.80 3.46
CA GLU A 436 22.16 -0.17 4.07
C GLU A 436 21.53 -0.77 5.33
N ARG A 437 20.84 0.06 6.12
CA ARG A 437 20.15 -0.34 7.36
C ARG A 437 18.88 -1.16 7.15
N LEU A 438 18.27 -1.11 5.96
CA LEU A 438 17.09 -1.92 5.61
C LEU A 438 17.38 -3.42 5.42
N SER A 439 18.65 -3.84 5.52
CA SER A 439 19.08 -5.23 5.32
C SER A 439 19.07 -6.09 6.58
N GLY A 440 18.66 -5.54 7.73
CA GLY A 440 18.55 -6.30 8.98
C GLY A 440 17.28 -7.14 9.03
N PHE A 441 17.41 -8.46 9.04
CA PHE A 441 16.34 -9.38 9.41
C PHE A 441 16.50 -9.76 10.89
N GLY A 442 15.43 -9.71 11.68
CA GLY A 442 15.43 -10.19 13.06
C GLY A 442 15.77 -9.16 14.15
N GLY A 443 15.41 -7.88 13.96
CA GLY A 443 15.34 -6.92 15.08
C GLY A 443 14.23 -7.27 16.09
N GLY A 444 14.12 -6.54 17.20
CA GLY A 444 13.01 -6.70 18.15
C GLY A 444 11.65 -6.27 17.58
N ASP A 445 10.55 -6.56 18.29
CA ASP A 445 9.20 -6.16 17.86
C ASP A 445 8.67 -4.96 18.66
N GLY A 446 9.15 -3.77 18.30
CA GLY A 446 8.70 -2.55 18.97
C GLY A 446 7.19 -2.34 18.89
N LEU A 447 6.51 -2.81 17.84
CA LEU A 447 5.08 -2.55 17.69
C LEU A 447 4.23 -3.50 18.55
N LEU A 448 4.59 -4.78 18.66
CA LEU A 448 3.92 -5.70 19.57
C LEU A 448 4.16 -5.29 21.04
N ASP A 449 5.40 -4.92 21.38
CA ASP A 449 5.77 -4.46 22.73
C ASP A 449 5.06 -3.15 23.12
N TYR A 450 4.76 -2.29 22.14
CA TYR A 450 4.06 -1.04 22.36
C TYR A 450 2.67 -1.24 23.00
N LEU A 451 1.98 -2.37 22.79
CA LEU A 451 0.67 -2.62 23.40
C LEU A 451 0.70 -2.55 24.94
N GLY A 452 1.75 -3.10 25.55
CA GLY A 452 1.92 -3.05 27.00
C GLY A 452 2.16 -1.62 27.50
N HIS A 453 2.90 -0.81 26.74
CA HIS A 453 3.08 0.61 27.03
C HIS A 453 1.78 1.40 26.88
N ALA A 454 1.04 1.17 25.80
CA ALA A 454 -0.24 1.79 25.52
C ALA A 454 -1.29 1.47 26.60
N ALA A 455 -1.37 0.21 27.05
CA ALA A 455 -2.26 -0.23 28.13
C ALA A 455 -2.09 0.59 29.42
N ARG A 456 -0.85 1.01 29.74
CA ARG A 456 -0.57 1.84 30.92
C ARG A 456 -0.97 3.31 30.74
N ARG A 457 -0.97 3.83 29.51
CA ARG A 457 -1.32 5.23 29.20
C ARG A 457 -2.83 5.44 29.01
N LEU A 458 -3.55 4.41 28.58
CA LEU A 458 -4.97 4.48 28.22
C LEU A 458 -5.89 5.04 29.32
N PRO A 459 -5.79 4.65 30.60
CA PRO A 459 -6.71 5.15 31.63
C PRO A 459 -6.70 6.68 31.75
N ALA A 460 -5.52 7.30 31.62
CA ALA A 460 -5.40 8.76 31.64
C ALA A 460 -5.98 9.38 30.36
N ALA A 461 -5.65 8.81 29.19
CA ALA A 461 -6.13 9.30 27.89
C ALA A 461 -7.65 9.18 27.71
N LEU A 462 -8.30 8.23 28.39
CA LEU A 462 -9.74 7.99 28.27
C LEU A 462 -10.60 8.73 29.30
N THR A 463 -9.98 9.55 30.16
CA THR A 463 -10.70 10.27 31.19
C THR A 463 -11.72 11.22 30.56
N GLY A 464 -13.01 11.01 30.84
CA GLY A 464 -14.11 11.83 30.33
C GLY A 464 -14.65 11.43 28.96
N HIS A 465 -14.08 10.41 28.30
CA HIS A 465 -14.61 9.91 27.04
C HIS A 465 -15.66 8.81 27.23
N PRO A 466 -16.72 8.78 26.40
CA PRO A 466 -17.67 7.68 26.41
C PRO A 466 -16.97 6.36 25.99
N HIS A 467 -17.48 5.24 26.50
CA HIS A 467 -16.97 3.89 26.20
C HIS A 467 -15.50 3.63 26.59
N GLY A 468 -14.89 4.45 27.45
CA GLY A 468 -13.51 4.25 27.91
C GLY A 468 -13.26 2.90 28.59
N GLU A 469 -14.24 2.40 29.36
CA GLU A 469 -14.15 1.06 29.97
C GLU A 469 -14.14 -0.06 28.92
N LEU A 470 -14.99 0.06 27.88
CA LEU A 470 -15.02 -0.90 26.77
C LEU A 470 -13.68 -0.90 26.03
N LEU A 471 -13.14 0.28 25.71
CA LEU A 471 -11.84 0.39 25.04
C LEU A 471 -10.70 -0.20 25.90
N THR A 472 -10.72 0.06 27.20
CA THR A 472 -9.74 -0.53 28.14
C THR A 472 -9.83 -2.06 28.14
N GLY A 473 -11.04 -2.61 28.14
CA GLY A 473 -11.26 -4.06 28.05
C GLY A 473 -10.77 -4.66 26.73
N LEU A 474 -10.99 -3.97 25.60
CA LEU A 474 -10.48 -4.40 24.29
C LEU A 474 -8.94 -4.41 24.29
N VAL A 475 -8.27 -3.37 24.78
CA VAL A 475 -6.80 -3.34 24.83
C VAL A 475 -6.22 -4.38 25.79
N ALA A 476 -6.89 -4.64 26.92
CA ALA A 476 -6.51 -5.76 27.79
C ALA A 476 -6.63 -7.12 27.06
N GLY A 477 -7.66 -7.30 26.24
CA GLY A 477 -7.82 -8.47 25.38
C GLY A 477 -6.70 -8.63 24.35
N LEU A 478 -6.23 -7.53 23.76
CA LEU A 478 -5.09 -7.51 22.85
C LEU A 478 -3.77 -7.86 23.57
N CYS A 479 -3.56 -7.37 24.79
CA CYS A 479 -2.39 -7.74 25.58
C CYS A 479 -2.38 -9.23 25.91
N ALA A 480 -3.52 -9.79 26.31
CA ALA A 480 -3.65 -11.22 26.55
C ALA A 480 -3.40 -12.06 25.27
N GLU A 481 -3.79 -11.55 24.10
CA GLU A 481 -3.48 -12.18 22.82
C GLU A 481 -1.98 -12.13 22.50
N ALA A 482 -1.31 -11.01 22.78
CA ALA A 482 0.14 -10.90 22.65
C ALA A 482 0.84 -11.99 23.46
N ASP A 483 0.43 -12.18 24.72
CA ASP A 483 1.00 -13.20 25.62
C ASP A 483 0.74 -14.63 25.11
N GLU A 484 -0.39 -14.88 24.46
CA GLU A 484 -0.67 -16.17 23.81
C GLU A 484 0.21 -16.41 22.59
N ILE A 485 0.34 -15.42 21.71
CA ILE A 485 1.20 -15.50 20.52
C ILE A 485 2.65 -15.78 20.92
N ARG A 486 3.17 -15.10 21.96
CA ARG A 486 4.53 -15.35 22.46
C ARG A 486 4.73 -16.77 22.98
N ARG A 487 3.74 -17.31 23.71
CA ARG A 487 3.80 -18.69 24.20
C ARG A 487 3.75 -19.72 23.07
N GLU A 488 2.92 -19.49 22.07
CA GLU A 488 2.84 -20.37 20.90
C GLU A 488 4.10 -20.28 20.03
N ALA A 489 4.63 -19.08 19.83
CA ALA A 489 5.88 -18.82 19.14
C ALA A 489 7.08 -19.53 19.80
N ALA A 490 7.12 -19.59 21.13
CA ALA A 490 8.15 -20.34 21.85
C ALA A 490 8.16 -21.83 21.49
N GLY A 491 7.01 -22.40 21.16
CA GLY A 491 6.87 -23.80 20.74
C GLY A 491 7.19 -24.07 19.27
N LEU A 492 7.56 -23.04 18.49
CA LEU A 492 8.02 -23.18 17.11
C LEU A 492 9.55 -23.35 17.00
N ALA A 493 10.31 -22.96 18.02
CA ALA A 493 11.77 -23.00 18.01
C ALA A 493 12.36 -24.43 17.94
N ASP A 494 11.54 -25.44 18.26
CA ASP A 494 11.93 -26.85 18.35
C ASP A 494 11.58 -27.67 17.10
N ASP A 495 11.10 -27.06 16.01
CA ASP A 495 10.64 -27.79 14.82
C ASP A 495 11.79 -28.18 13.86
N GLU A 496 11.98 -29.49 13.64
CA GLU A 496 13.00 -30.06 12.75
C GLU A 496 12.61 -30.02 11.26
N ASP A 497 11.32 -29.90 10.92
CA ASP A 497 10.80 -30.00 9.54
C ASP A 497 10.79 -28.65 8.78
N GLY A 498 11.14 -27.56 9.47
CA GLY A 498 11.23 -26.20 8.90
C GLY A 498 9.93 -25.39 8.99
N LEU A 499 10.04 -24.14 9.48
CA LEU A 499 8.91 -23.28 9.87
C LEU A 499 7.84 -23.04 8.79
N LEU A 500 8.21 -23.10 7.51
CA LEU A 500 7.28 -22.90 6.39
C LEU A 500 6.34 -24.10 6.15
N PHE A 501 6.71 -25.28 6.67
CA PHE A 501 5.93 -26.51 6.55
C PHE A 501 5.12 -26.81 7.82
N ASP A 502 5.36 -26.09 8.91
CA ASP A 502 4.57 -26.21 10.13
C ASP A 502 3.17 -25.61 9.95
N THR A 503 2.15 -26.46 10.13
CA THR A 503 0.74 -26.07 10.08
C THR A 503 0.34 -24.99 11.09
N ARG A 504 1.12 -24.80 12.16
CA ARG A 504 0.91 -23.78 13.21
C ARG A 504 1.34 -22.38 12.79
N THR A 505 2.28 -22.28 11.86
CA THR A 505 2.91 -21.00 11.45
C THR A 505 1.92 -20.06 10.77
N PHE A 506 1.04 -20.56 9.89
CA PHE A 506 0.11 -19.70 9.15
C PHE A 506 -0.95 -19.05 10.05
N PRO A 507 -1.68 -19.79 10.90
CA PRO A 507 -2.62 -19.17 11.84
C PRO A 507 -1.94 -18.20 12.81
N LEU A 508 -0.72 -18.53 13.28
CA LEU A 508 0.02 -17.65 14.20
C LEU A 508 0.45 -16.35 13.52
N SER A 509 0.94 -16.43 12.28
CA SER A 509 1.31 -15.25 11.47
C SER A 509 0.12 -14.34 11.22
N GLU A 510 -1.07 -14.89 11.00
CA GLU A 510 -2.28 -14.10 10.81
C GLU A 510 -2.71 -13.37 12.09
N ARG A 511 -2.74 -14.08 13.23
CA ARG A 511 -3.06 -13.48 14.54
C ARG A 511 -2.07 -12.38 14.90
N TYR A 512 -0.78 -12.62 14.65
CA TYR A 512 0.29 -11.64 14.81
C TYR A 512 0.08 -10.41 13.93
N ALA A 513 -0.22 -10.59 12.65
CA ALA A 513 -0.49 -9.49 11.73
C ALA A 513 -1.68 -8.61 12.17
N LEU A 514 -2.77 -9.23 12.62
CA LEU A 514 -3.94 -8.54 13.16
C LEU A 514 -3.61 -7.75 14.43
N LEU A 515 -2.73 -8.29 15.28
CA LEU A 515 -2.33 -7.65 16.52
C LEU A 515 -1.41 -6.43 16.28
N LEU A 516 -0.54 -6.50 15.27
CA LEU A 516 0.22 -5.32 14.83
C LEU A 516 -0.71 -4.23 14.26
N ALA A 517 -1.74 -4.60 13.51
CA ALA A 517 -2.75 -3.65 13.03
C ALA A 517 -3.46 -2.96 14.21
N ALA A 518 -3.80 -3.72 15.26
CA ALA A 518 -4.42 -3.20 16.47
C ALA A 518 -3.49 -2.25 17.24
N SER A 519 -2.21 -2.64 17.38
CA SER A 519 -1.20 -1.80 18.02
C SER A 519 -0.96 -0.50 17.27
N ALA A 520 -0.93 -0.54 15.93
CA ALA A 520 -0.85 0.66 15.09
C ALA A 520 -2.05 1.59 15.32
N CYS A 521 -3.29 1.07 15.40
CA CYS A 521 -4.48 1.88 15.67
C CYS A 521 -4.40 2.59 17.03
N VAL A 522 -4.01 1.83 18.08
CA VAL A 522 -3.84 2.38 19.44
C VAL A 522 -2.71 3.42 19.46
N GLY A 523 -1.60 3.16 18.77
CA GLY A 523 -0.46 4.06 18.66
C GLY A 523 -0.82 5.37 17.96
N VAL A 524 -1.52 5.30 16.83
CA VAL A 524 -2.00 6.48 16.11
C VAL A 524 -2.91 7.32 17.00
N TRP A 525 -3.94 6.73 17.62
CA TRP A 525 -4.86 7.49 18.46
C TRP A 525 -4.18 8.10 19.70
N LEU A 526 -3.34 7.34 20.42
CA LEU A 526 -2.66 7.83 21.63
C LEU A 526 -1.63 8.93 21.36
N ASN A 527 -1.16 9.08 20.12
CA ASN A 527 -0.12 10.04 19.76
C ASN A 527 -0.57 11.09 18.73
N ALA A 528 -1.82 11.05 18.26
CA ALA A 528 -2.37 12.01 17.29
C ALA A 528 -2.34 13.47 17.77
N GLY A 529 -2.38 13.69 19.10
CA GLY A 529 -2.59 15.02 19.68
C GLY A 529 -4.03 15.50 19.49
N VAL A 530 -4.28 16.80 19.66
CA VAL A 530 -5.57 17.42 19.31
C VAL A 530 -5.47 17.94 17.87
N GLY A 531 -6.20 17.32 16.96
CA GLY A 531 -6.17 17.65 15.54
C GLY A 531 -7.33 18.55 15.10
N PRO A 532 -7.37 18.95 13.82
CA PRO A 532 -8.55 19.63 13.25
C PRO A 532 -9.73 18.68 12.99
N ASP A 533 -9.55 17.36 13.14
CA ASP A 533 -10.59 16.36 12.89
C ASP A 533 -11.14 15.82 14.21
N GLU A 534 -12.18 16.49 14.72
CA GLU A 534 -12.84 16.15 15.98
C GLU A 534 -13.26 14.66 16.05
N PHE A 535 -13.60 14.04 14.92
CA PHE A 535 -13.97 12.62 14.89
C PHE A 535 -12.81 11.68 15.22
N LEU A 536 -11.59 12.00 14.77
CA LEU A 536 -10.41 11.15 15.00
C LEU A 536 -9.85 11.32 16.41
N ASP A 537 -10.10 12.47 17.03
CA ASP A 537 -9.76 12.73 18.44
C ASP A 537 -10.65 11.90 19.39
N GLU A 538 -11.88 11.57 19.00
CA GLU A 538 -12.77 10.68 19.76
C GLU A 538 -12.31 9.21 19.71
N PRO A 539 -12.41 8.43 20.80
CA PRO A 539 -12.05 7.00 20.80
C PRO A 539 -13.09 6.10 20.10
N THR A 540 -14.23 6.64 19.67
CA THR A 540 -15.36 5.87 19.14
C THR A 540 -14.97 5.00 17.94
N TRP A 541 -14.20 5.55 17.00
CA TRP A 541 -13.72 4.80 15.84
C TRP A 541 -12.73 3.70 16.25
N LEU A 542 -11.87 4.00 17.24
CA LEU A 542 -10.89 3.05 17.76
C LEU A 542 -11.59 1.86 18.44
N VAL A 543 -12.66 2.10 19.19
CA VAL A 543 -13.46 1.03 19.79
C VAL A 543 -13.98 0.06 18.73
N LEU A 544 -14.57 0.55 17.63
CA LEU A 544 -15.04 -0.32 16.55
C LEU A 544 -13.88 -1.04 15.85
N ALA A 545 -12.77 -0.34 15.59
CA ALA A 545 -11.59 -0.94 14.97
C ALA A 545 -11.03 -2.11 15.80
N LEU A 546 -10.81 -1.91 17.11
CA LEU A 546 -10.28 -2.95 17.99
C LEU A 546 -11.29 -4.09 18.22
N HIS A 547 -12.59 -3.78 18.28
CA HIS A 547 -13.64 -4.80 18.36
C HIS A 547 -13.61 -5.72 17.15
N ARG A 548 -13.50 -5.17 15.93
CA ARG A 548 -13.39 -5.94 14.69
C ARG A 548 -12.11 -6.77 14.65
N LEU A 549 -10.96 -6.20 15.02
CA LEU A 549 -9.69 -6.90 15.01
C LEU A 549 -9.66 -8.08 15.99
N LEU A 550 -10.15 -7.90 17.22
CA LEU A 550 -10.24 -9.00 18.20
C LEU A 550 -11.19 -10.11 17.75
N ARG A 551 -12.29 -9.77 17.05
CA ARG A 551 -13.16 -10.78 16.44
C ARG A 551 -12.47 -11.57 15.34
N ARG A 552 -11.66 -10.91 14.50
CA ARG A 552 -10.86 -11.59 13.45
C ARG A 552 -9.81 -12.52 14.03
N VAL A 553 -9.22 -12.16 15.17
CA VAL A 553 -8.30 -13.02 15.93
C VAL A 553 -9.01 -14.26 16.50
N GLY A 554 -10.34 -14.21 16.65
CA GLY A 554 -11.14 -15.30 17.21
C GLY A 554 -11.42 -15.17 18.71
N ARG A 555 -11.14 -14.00 19.31
CA ARG A 555 -11.47 -13.74 20.71
C ARG A 555 -12.93 -13.37 20.92
N SER A 556 -13.46 -13.76 22.08
CA SER A 556 -14.74 -13.24 22.55
C SER A 556 -14.60 -11.76 22.88
N VAL A 557 -15.49 -10.95 22.33
CA VAL A 557 -15.55 -9.51 22.57
C VAL A 557 -16.89 -9.13 23.20
N PRO A 558 -16.95 -8.09 24.04
CA PRO A 558 -18.21 -7.58 24.56
C PRO A 558 -19.20 -7.17 23.45
N PRO A 559 -20.52 -7.17 23.72
CA PRO A 559 -21.50 -6.59 22.80
C PRO A 559 -21.14 -5.15 22.46
N LEU A 560 -21.20 -4.80 21.18
CA LEU A 560 -20.91 -3.45 20.70
C LEU A 560 -22.17 -2.56 20.85
N PRO A 561 -22.09 -1.42 21.57
CA PRO A 561 -23.18 -0.45 21.61
C PRO A 561 -23.53 0.08 20.21
N ARG A 562 -24.83 0.17 19.89
CA ARG A 562 -25.33 0.54 18.56
C ARG A 562 -24.94 1.97 18.15
N GLU A 563 -24.82 2.86 19.12
CA GLU A 563 -24.43 4.26 18.94
C GLU A 563 -23.04 4.40 18.31
N ILE A 564 -22.14 3.43 18.51
CA ILE A 564 -20.80 3.43 17.91
C ILE A 564 -20.92 3.27 16.39
N GLU A 565 -21.59 2.22 15.91
CA GLU A 565 -21.82 2.05 14.46
C GLU A 565 -22.61 3.23 13.87
N THR A 566 -23.53 3.80 14.65
CA THR A 566 -24.32 4.97 14.22
C THR A 566 -23.41 6.17 13.98
N ARG A 567 -22.52 6.51 14.92
CA ARG A 567 -21.58 7.63 14.81
C ARG A 567 -20.65 7.50 13.61
N LEU A 568 -20.11 6.31 13.36
CA LEU A 568 -19.24 6.09 12.18
C LEU A 568 -20.02 6.14 10.86
N CYS A 569 -21.23 5.58 10.82
CA CYS A 569 -22.09 5.67 9.64
C CYS A 569 -22.44 7.14 9.32
N GLU A 570 -22.80 7.94 10.34
CA GLU A 570 -23.04 9.37 10.19
C GLU A 570 -21.80 10.12 9.67
N GLU A 571 -20.61 9.77 10.17
CA GLU A 571 -19.35 10.35 9.69
C GLU A 571 -19.09 10.02 8.21
N VAL A 572 -19.33 8.77 7.79
CA VAL A 572 -19.25 8.38 6.37
C VAL A 572 -20.20 9.23 5.54
N LEU A 573 -21.47 9.33 5.94
CA LEU A 573 -22.47 10.12 5.22
C LEU A 573 -22.09 11.61 5.16
N ALA A 574 -21.50 12.15 6.21
CA ALA A 574 -21.01 13.54 6.25
C ALA A 574 -19.86 13.75 5.26
N ARG A 575 -18.85 12.87 5.25
CA ARG A 575 -17.69 12.92 4.34
C ARG A 575 -18.03 12.61 2.87
N VAL A 576 -19.15 11.94 2.62
CA VAL A 576 -19.66 11.75 1.25
C VAL A 576 -20.45 12.97 0.79
N ARG A 577 -21.24 13.59 1.68
CA ARG A 577 -22.05 14.78 1.37
C ARG A 577 -21.20 16.03 1.15
N VAL A 578 -20.21 16.25 2.02
CA VAL A 578 -19.17 17.25 1.85
C VAL A 578 -17.92 16.46 1.47
N PRO A 579 -17.55 16.39 0.18
CA PRO A 579 -16.56 15.42 -0.30
C PRO A 579 -15.21 15.56 0.41
N GLN A 580 -14.97 14.61 1.31
CA GLN A 580 -13.76 14.47 2.12
C GLN A 580 -13.34 13.02 2.10
N SER A 581 -12.04 12.72 2.07
CA SER A 581 -11.51 11.35 2.05
C SER A 581 -11.98 10.52 3.26
N LEU A 582 -12.19 9.23 3.01
CA LEU A 582 -12.58 8.25 4.02
C LEU A 582 -11.32 7.61 4.61
N ASP A 583 -10.42 8.46 5.12
CA ASP A 583 -9.12 8.10 5.69
C ASP A 583 -8.77 8.93 6.94
N LEU A 584 -7.59 8.69 7.51
CA LEU A 584 -7.03 9.43 8.65
C LEU A 584 -6.75 10.92 8.37
N PHE A 585 -6.77 11.36 7.11
CA PHE A 585 -6.26 12.68 6.73
C PHE A 585 -7.36 13.68 6.44
N ARG A 586 -8.56 13.19 6.11
CA ARG A 586 -9.78 13.97 5.82
C ARG A 586 -9.53 15.07 4.80
N THR A 587 -8.81 14.72 3.74
CA THR A 587 -8.50 15.60 2.60
C THR A 587 -9.78 15.95 1.83
N GLY A 588 -9.93 17.22 1.44
CA GLY A 588 -11.04 17.65 0.58
C GLY A 588 -10.91 17.05 -0.82
N LEU A 589 -12.04 16.64 -1.39
CA LEU A 589 -12.11 16.00 -2.70
C LEU A 589 -12.86 16.88 -3.69
N ALA A 590 -12.58 16.71 -4.97
CA ALA A 590 -13.36 17.38 -6.00
C ALA A 590 -14.77 16.77 -6.14
N GLY A 591 -15.77 17.62 -6.36
CA GLY A 591 -17.20 17.27 -6.46
C GLY A 591 -17.98 17.69 -5.23
#